data_AF-A0A917PCQ6-F1
#
_entry.id   AF-A0A917PCQ6-F1
#
_cell.length_a   1.000
_cell.length_b   1.000
_cell.length_c   1.000
_cell.angle_alpha   90.00
_cell.angle_beta   90.00
_cell.angle_gamma   90.00
#
_symmetry.space_group_name_H-M   'P 1'
#
loop_
_entity.id
_entity.type
_entity.pdbx_description
1 polymer ?
#
loop_
_entity_poly.entity_id
_entity_poly.type
_entity_poly.pdbx_seq_one_letter_code
_entity_poly.pdbx_strand_id
1 'polypeptide(L)' 'MPSSYTVVLTVLAVAVAITVSLLAALAAGLLARADGASPAAAVSRGGIAFAATLTLLALMVTTVAGLLT' A
#
# COMPACT_ATOMS: atom_id res chain seq x y z
N MET A 1 -25.90 -11.80 4.88
CA MET A 1 -25.25 -11.23 3.68
C MET A 1 -24.77 -9.83 4.03
N PRO A 2 -23.54 -9.42 3.67
CA PRO A 2 -23.07 -8.06 3.93
C PRO A 2 -23.99 -7.05 3.23
N SER A 3 -24.27 -5.93 3.89
CA SER A 3 -25.07 -4.85 3.28
C SER A 3 -24.34 -4.29 2.06
N SER A 4 -25.08 -3.77 1.08
CA SER A 4 -24.49 -3.11 -0.09
C SER A 4 -23.52 -1.98 0.29
N TYR A 5 -23.83 -1.25 1.37
CA TYR A 5 -22.95 -0.21 1.91
C TYR A 5 -21.61 -0.77 2.41
N THR A 6 -21.64 -1.91 3.12
CA THR A 6 -20.42 -2.58 3.59
C THR A 6 -19.51 -2.95 2.42
N VAL A 7 -20.07 -3.49 1.33
CA VAL A 7 -19.29 -3.84 0.15
C VAL A 7 -18.65 -2.61 -0.49
N VAL A 8 -19.40 -1.53 -0.67
CA VAL A 8 -18.89 -0.27 -1.26
C VAL A 8 -17.77 0.32 -0.41
N LEU A 9 -17.94 0.38 0.91
CA LEU A 9 -16.92 0.90 1.81
C LEU A 9 -15.64 0.06 1.79
N THR A 10 -15.76 -1.28 1.74
CA THR A 10 -14.61 -2.17 1.63
C THR A 10 -13.84 -1.93 0.33
N VAL A 11 -14.53 -1.83 -0.81
CA VAL A 11 -13.89 -1.55 -2.10
C VAL A 11 -13.18 -0.20 -2.08
N LEU A 12 -13.82 0.84 -1.52
CA LEU A 12 -13.22 2.16 -1.38
C LEU A 12 -11.96 2.13 -0.50
N ALA A 13 -12.02 1.44 0.64
CA ALA A 13 -10.87 1.32 1.53
C ALA A 13 -9.69 0.60 0.86
N VAL A 14 -9.96 -0.49 0.13
CA VAL A 14 -8.93 -1.21 -0.64
C VAL A 14 -8.33 -0.32 -1.72
N ALA A 15 -9.15 0.44 -2.46
CA ALA A 15 -8.66 1.36 -3.48
C ALA A 15 -7.71 2.42 -2.89
N VAL A 16 -8.09 3.02 -1.75
CA VAL A 16 -7.26 4.00 -1.04
C VAL A 16 -5.93 3.36 -0.58
N ALA A 17 -5.97 2.16 -0.02
CA ALA A 17 -4.77 1.45 0.41
C ALA A 17 -3.79 1.19 -0.74
N ILE A 18 -4.32 0.79 -1.92
CA ILE A 18 -3.53 0.61 -3.14
C ILE A 18 -2.93 1.94 -3.58
N THR A 19 -3.71 3.02 -3.62
CA THR A 19 -3.22 4.35 -4.01
C THR A 19 -2.09 4.82 -3.10
N VAL A 20 -2.24 4.70 -1.78
CA VAL A 20 -1.20 5.07 -0.81
C VAL A 20 0.08 4.25 -1.03
N SER A 21 -0.07 2.94 -1.23
CA SER A 21 1.07 2.04 -1.49
C SER A 21 1.80 2.39 -2.79
N LEU A 22 1.06 2.76 -3.84
CA LEU A 22 1.62 3.21 -5.12
C LEU A 22 2.38 4.53 -4.98
N LEU A 23 1.85 5.49 -4.22
CA LEU A 23 2.54 6.76 -3.96
C LEU A 23 3.85 6.54 -3.20
N ALA A 24 3.85 5.67 -2.19
CA ALA A 24 5.06 5.28 -1.45
C ALA A 24 6.09 4.61 -2.37
N ALA A 25 5.64 3.70 -3.24
CA ALA A 25 6.48 3.02 -4.22
C ALA A 25 7.14 3.99 -5.22
N LEU A 26 6.35 4.93 -5.75
CA LEU A 26 6.81 5.97 -6.66
C LEU A 26 7.83 6.88 -5.96
N ALA A 27 7.54 7.34 -4.74
CA ALA A 27 8.47 8.17 -3.98
C ALA A 27 9.80 7.45 -3.73
N ALA A 28 9.77 6.18 -3.30
CA ALA A 28 10.97 5.38 -3.06
C ALA A 28 11.76 5.11 -4.35
N GLY A 29 11.08 4.81 -5.45
CA GLY A 29 11.72 4.58 -6.75
C GLY A 29 12.35 5.84 -7.32
N LEU A 30 11.64 6.98 -7.26
CA LEU A 30 12.15 8.28 -7.71
C LEU A 30 13.35 8.72 -6.88
N LEU A 31 13.29 8.55 -5.56
CA LEU A 31 14.40 8.87 -4.66
C LEU A 31 15.62 7.98 -4.96
N ALA A 32 15.41 6.67 -5.13
CA ALA A 32 16.48 5.76 -5.52
C ALA A 32 17.13 6.15 -6.85
N ARG A 33 16.35 6.66 -7.82
CA ARG A 33 16.91 7.12 -9.09
C ARG A 33 17.64 8.46 -8.95
N ALA A 34 17.17 9.35 -8.10
CA ALA A 34 17.87 10.58 -7.74
C ALA A 34 19.22 10.29 -7.06
N ASP A 35 19.30 9.20 -6.28
CA ASP A 35 20.55 8.70 -5.69
C ASP A 35 21.50 8.01 -6.71
N GLY A 36 21.15 8.01 -8.00
CA GLY A 36 21.95 7.43 -9.07
C GLY A 36 21.79 5.92 -9.27
N ALA A 37 20.89 5.24 -8.56
CA ALA A 37 20.65 3.80 -8.74
C ALA A 37 20.15 3.51 -10.16
N SER A 38 20.55 2.38 -10.75
CA SER A 38 20.10 1.98 -12.10
C SER A 38 18.56 1.89 -12.17
N PRO A 39 17.95 2.03 -13.37
CA PRO A 39 16.49 1.95 -13.51
C PRO A 39 15.89 0.66 -12.94
N ALA A 40 16.56 -0.47 -13.15
CA ALA A 40 16.14 -1.76 -12.57
C ALA A 40 16.18 -1.76 -11.04
N ALA A 41 17.21 -1.15 -10.43
CA ALA A 41 17.33 -1.04 -8.98
C ALA A 41 16.32 -0.04 -8.38
N ALA A 42 15.97 1.02 -9.10
CA ALA A 42 14.93 1.96 -8.70
C ALA A 42 13.54 1.28 -8.71
N VAL A 43 13.25 0.48 -9.74
CA VAL A 43 12.00 -0.29 -9.82
C VAL A 43 11.92 -1.34 -8.70
N SER A 44 13.01 -2.06 -8.41
CA SER A 44 12.99 -3.06 -7.33
C SER A 44 12.78 -2.41 -5.97
N ARG A 45 13.44 -1.27 -5.68
CA ARG A 45 13.24 -0.51 -4.44
C ARG A 45 11.81 0.03 -4.32
N GLY A 46 11.25 0.58 -5.39
CA GLY A 46 9.85 1.00 -5.43
C GLY A 46 8.90 -0.17 -5.17
N GLY A 47 9.13 -1.33 -5.79
CA GLY A 47 8.33 -2.54 -5.59
C GLY A 47 8.40 -3.06 -4.14
N ILE A 48 9.57 -3.01 -3.50
CA ILE A 48 9.72 -3.35 -2.08
C ILE A 48 8.92 -2.38 -1.21
N ALA A 49 9.00 -1.07 -1.47
CA ALA A 49 8.25 -0.07 -0.74
C ALA A 49 6.72 -0.24 -0.91
N PHE A 50 6.27 -0.56 -2.12
CA PHE A 50 4.87 -0.94 -2.38
C PHE A 50 4.42 -2.09 -1.49
N ALA A 51 5.15 -3.22 -1.56
CA ALA A 51 4.80 -4.43 -0.85
C ALA A 51 4.80 -4.21 0.66
N ALA A 52 5.83 -3.55 1.19
CA ALA A 52 5.93 -3.22 2.62
C ALA A 52 4.76 -2.36 3.10
N THR A 53 4.40 -1.33 2.33
CA THR A 53 3.29 -0.42 2.69
C THR A 53 1.95 -1.15 2.68
N LEU A 54 1.70 -1.97 1.66
CA LEU A 54 0.47 -2.74 1.55
C LEU A 54 0.35 -3.78 2.69
N THR A 55 1.44 -4.48 3.01
CA THR A 55 1.48 -5.42 4.14
C THR A 55 1.24 -4.73 5.47
N LEU A 56 1.84 -3.56 5.69
CA LEU A 56 1.62 -2.78 6.91
C LEU A 56 0.16 -2.32 7.04
N LEU A 57 -0.45 -1.86 5.95
CA LEU A 57 -1.87 -1.51 5.94
C LEU A 57 -2.76 -2.71 6.25
N ALA A 58 -2.46 -3.88 5.68
CA ALA A 58 -3.19 -5.11 5.99
C ALA A 58 -3.06 -5.50 7.46
N LEU A 59 -1.85 -5.42 8.04
CA LEU A 59 -1.60 -5.64 9.46
C LEU A 59 -2.33 -4.63 10.36
N MET A 60 -2.39 -3.36 9.98
CA MET A 60 -3.18 -2.37 10.73
C MET A 60 -4.66 -2.72 10.72
N VAL A 61 -5.21 -3.12 9.57
CA VAL A 61 -6.62 -3.51 9.46
C VAL A 61 -6.91 -4.71 10.36
N THR A 62 -6.06 -5.74 10.34
CA THR A 62 -6.26 -6.93 11.21
C THR A 62 -6.13 -6.58 12.69
N THR A 63 -5.16 -5.74 13.04
CA THR A 63 -4.95 -5.29 14.43
C THR A 63 -6.13 -4.49 14.94
N VAL A 64 -6.59 -3.50 14.17
CA VAL A 64 -7.73 -2.66 14.55
C VAL A 64 -9.00 -3.49 14.62
N ALA A 65 -9.24 -4.39 13.68
CA ALA A 65 -10.37 -5.31 13.72
C ALA A 65 -10.36 -6.14 15.01
N GLY A 66 -9.22 -6.73 15.37
CA GLY A 66 -9.06 -7.51 16.60
C GLY A 66 -9.19 -6.71 17.91
N LEU A 67 -8.97 -5.40 17.88
CA LEU A 67 -9.21 -4.52 19.04
C LEU A 67 -10.67 -4.08 19.17
N LEU A 68 -11.44 -4.14 18.09
CA LEU A 68 -12.84 -3.70 18.04
C LEU A 68 -13.84 -4.86 18.18
N THR A 69 -13.37 -6.11 18.18
CA THR A 69 -14.14 -7.34 18.39
C THR A 69 -13.81 -7.98 19.72
#